data_AF-A0A9N9TX86-F1
#
_entry.id   AF-A0A9N9TX86-F1
#
_cell.length_a   1.000
_cell.length_b   1.000
_cell.length_c   1.000
_cell.angle_alpha   90.00
_cell.angle_beta   90.00
_cell.angle_gamma   90.00
#
_symmetry.space_group_name_H-M   'P 1'
#
loop_
_entity.id
_entity.type
_entity.pdbx_description
1 polymer ?
#
loop_
_entity_poly.entity_id
_entity_poly.type
_entity_poly.pdbx_seq_one_letter_code
_entity_poly.pdbx_strand_id
1 'polypeptide(L)'
;MSNKDGGEEVIPLDNIQFSNYADSRHWYMFNRCDANQDGRISFDELAAYVENNTRDCGFLPERVLQKIYKKADASGDEQLNFEEFEQFLQTKDFQYLFHSGVSTYLRHLVPHRKAAVERYSARSLTAAPDEPNLCDQYSCCPPPVFMFLISMLELALFLTDELTQKDSTLSATGVTARYLIYDPDRKQEVWRFLTYMFVHIGYMHIITNLIVQLLLGVPLEMVNRWWRVLLIYFLGGIAGCLAHAVIDGRVRLGGASGGVYAILAAHLAQVIINWNDLPYAYLQFIVFGLLIFVDLGTASYYRYYEGVVNEIGVTCHLGGALAGMLAGIYILRNVHVTTGEKVIWWVALVIYVLLMIAGIIAVILT
;
A
#
# COMPACT_ATOMS: atom_id res chain seq x y z
N MET A 1 18.82 -72.37 -25.37
CA MET A 1 20.02 -71.63 -25.84
C MET A 1 19.50 -70.46 -26.67
N SER A 2 19.72 -69.17 -26.41
CA SER A 2 20.56 -68.42 -25.48
C SER A 2 20.00 -66.98 -25.41
N ASN A 3 20.15 -66.33 -24.24
CA ASN A 3 19.97 -64.90 -23.99
C ASN A 3 20.70 -63.99 -25.00
N LYS A 4 20.16 -62.78 -25.21
CA LYS A 4 20.93 -61.52 -25.14
C LYS A 4 20.07 -60.39 -24.56
N ASP A 5 20.57 -59.86 -23.45
CA ASP A 5 20.14 -58.65 -22.75
C ASP A 5 20.36 -57.38 -23.61
N GLY A 6 19.41 -56.46 -23.54
CA GLY A 6 19.59 -55.05 -23.89
C GLY A 6 19.21 -54.22 -22.66
N GLY A 7 20.22 -53.80 -21.89
CA GLY A 7 20.04 -52.95 -20.72
C GLY A 7 19.65 -51.54 -21.11
N GLU A 8 18.60 -51.02 -20.48
CA GLU A 8 18.31 -49.59 -20.45
C GLU A 8 19.37 -48.89 -19.59
N GLU A 9 20.03 -47.91 -20.17
CA GLU A 9 21.04 -47.07 -19.53
C GLU A 9 20.31 -46.10 -18.58
N VAL A 10 20.26 -46.44 -17.29
CA VAL A 10 19.75 -45.55 -16.24
C VAL A 10 20.74 -44.40 -16.07
N ILE A 11 20.35 -43.20 -16.48
CA ILE A 11 21.10 -41.96 -16.21
C ILE A 11 21.01 -41.69 -14.70
N PRO A 12 22.12 -41.65 -13.95
CA PRO A 12 22.08 -41.33 -12.52
C PRO A 12 21.62 -39.88 -12.32
N LEU A 13 20.58 -39.69 -11.51
CA LEU A 13 19.98 -38.38 -11.15
C LEU A 13 20.91 -37.48 -10.30
N ASP A 14 22.11 -37.95 -9.96
CA ASP A 14 23.05 -37.26 -9.07
C ASP A 14 23.84 -36.12 -9.75
N ASN A 15 23.58 -35.83 -11.03
CA ASN A 15 24.38 -34.88 -11.83
C ASN A 15 23.62 -33.63 -12.32
N ILE A 16 22.42 -33.33 -11.78
CA ILE A 16 21.79 -32.04 -12.04
C ILE A 16 22.48 -30.99 -11.14
N GLN A 17 23.34 -30.15 -11.75
CA GLN A 17 24.00 -29.05 -11.05
C GLN A 17 22.97 -28.01 -10.58
N PHE A 18 22.71 -27.98 -9.27
CA PHE A 18 21.92 -26.98 -8.54
C PHE A 18 22.46 -25.54 -8.62
N SER A 19 23.55 -25.27 -9.35
CA SER A 19 24.23 -23.97 -9.37
C SER A 19 23.54 -22.89 -10.21
N ASN A 20 22.54 -23.25 -11.04
CA ASN A 20 21.86 -22.28 -11.92
C ASN A 20 20.62 -21.61 -11.32
N TYR A 21 20.11 -22.09 -10.18
CA TYR A 21 18.87 -21.58 -9.56
C TYR A 21 19.07 -20.60 -8.42
N ALA A 22 20.31 -20.48 -7.91
CA ALA A 22 20.65 -19.83 -6.65
C ALA A 22 20.29 -18.32 -6.57
N ASP A 23 20.01 -17.66 -7.69
CA ASP A 23 19.77 -16.21 -7.75
C ASP A 23 18.31 -15.82 -8.04
N SER A 24 17.38 -16.79 -8.05
CA SER A 24 15.95 -16.53 -8.30
C SER A 24 15.15 -16.32 -7.01
N ARG A 25 14.22 -15.34 -7.00
CA ARG A 25 13.26 -15.14 -5.89
C ARG A 25 12.41 -16.40 -5.61
N HIS A 26 12.14 -17.19 -6.64
CA HIS A 26 11.42 -18.46 -6.51
C HIS A 26 12.24 -19.47 -5.72
N TRP A 27 13.56 -19.56 -5.95
CA TRP A 27 14.47 -20.41 -5.18
C TRP A 27 14.54 -20.02 -3.71
N TYR A 28 14.56 -18.72 -3.42
CA TYR A 28 14.49 -18.23 -2.04
C TYR A 28 13.20 -18.66 -1.33
N MET A 29 12.06 -18.57 -2.01
CA MET A 29 10.77 -19.00 -1.46
C MET A 29 10.70 -20.52 -1.27
N PHE A 30 11.24 -21.28 -2.23
CA PHE A 30 11.31 -22.73 -2.18
C PHE A 30 12.08 -23.20 -0.93
N ASN A 31 13.30 -22.69 -0.73
CA ASN A 31 14.13 -23.02 0.43
C ASN A 31 13.53 -22.59 1.78
N ARG A 32 12.61 -21.62 1.77
CA ARG A 32 11.92 -21.18 2.99
C ARG A 32 10.72 -22.06 3.31
N CYS A 33 10.19 -22.75 2.30
CA CYS A 33 9.12 -23.72 2.44
C CYS A 33 9.69 -25.12 2.77
N ASP A 34 10.78 -25.51 2.13
CA ASP A 34 11.56 -26.72 2.41
C ASP A 34 12.29 -26.59 3.76
N ALA A 35 11.59 -26.98 4.83
CA ALA A 35 12.07 -26.83 6.20
C ALA A 35 13.14 -27.87 6.55
N ASN A 36 13.09 -29.03 5.91
CA ASN A 36 13.97 -30.16 6.18
C ASN A 36 15.21 -30.19 5.26
N GLN A 37 15.24 -29.35 4.23
CA GLN A 37 16.32 -29.19 3.23
C GLN A 37 16.56 -30.44 2.37
N ASP A 38 15.52 -31.21 2.08
CA ASP A 38 15.58 -32.39 1.21
C ASP A 38 15.43 -32.06 -0.28
N GLY A 39 15.23 -30.79 -0.62
CA GLY A 39 15.09 -30.31 -1.99
C GLY A 39 13.70 -30.57 -2.58
N ARG A 40 12.72 -30.92 -1.74
CA ARG A 40 11.31 -31.13 -2.07
C ARG A 40 10.45 -30.42 -1.02
N ILE A 41 9.18 -30.20 -1.33
CA ILE A 41 8.21 -29.60 -0.40
C ILE A 41 7.06 -30.57 -0.22
N SER A 42 6.92 -31.08 1.01
CA SER A 42 5.77 -31.88 1.41
C SER A 42 4.52 -31.03 1.67
N PHE A 43 3.35 -31.68 1.72
CA PHE A 43 2.10 -31.00 2.07
C PHE A 43 2.19 -30.32 3.45
N ASP A 44 2.80 -30.97 4.43
CA ASP A 44 2.93 -30.46 5.78
C ASP A 44 3.86 -29.24 5.85
N GLU A 45 4.92 -29.23 5.04
CA GLU A 45 5.82 -28.08 4.92
C GLU A 45 5.15 -26.89 4.25
N LEU A 46 4.40 -27.12 3.17
CA LEU A 46 3.61 -26.06 2.54
C LEU A 46 2.51 -25.57 3.47
N ALA A 47 1.83 -26.46 4.19
CA ALA A 47 0.81 -26.12 5.16
C ALA A 47 1.37 -25.33 6.32
N ALA A 48 2.51 -25.72 6.89
CA ALA A 48 3.19 -25.00 7.94
C ALA A 48 3.72 -23.64 7.43
N TYR A 49 4.25 -23.58 6.22
CA TYR A 49 4.68 -22.32 5.61
C TYR A 49 3.51 -21.37 5.40
N VAL A 50 2.40 -21.85 4.83
CA VAL A 50 1.18 -21.06 4.66
C VAL A 50 0.64 -20.67 6.02
N GLU A 51 0.46 -21.58 6.96
CA GLU A 51 -0.06 -21.30 8.30
C GLU A 51 0.81 -20.26 9.02
N ASN A 52 2.14 -20.44 9.06
CA ASN A 52 3.06 -19.50 9.71
C ASN A 52 3.07 -18.11 9.07
N ASN A 53 2.89 -18.03 7.75
CA ASN A 53 2.80 -16.75 7.04
C ASN A 53 1.36 -16.22 6.92
N THR A 54 0.35 -16.99 7.37
CA THR A 54 -1.08 -16.66 7.26
C THR A 54 -1.87 -16.81 8.57
N ARG A 55 -1.21 -16.90 9.73
CA ARG A 55 -1.87 -17.07 11.06
C ARG A 55 -2.96 -16.03 11.34
N ASP A 56 -2.84 -14.83 10.79
CA ASP A 56 -3.81 -13.74 10.94
C ASP A 56 -4.83 -13.63 9.78
N CYS A 57 -4.70 -14.47 8.75
CA CYS A 57 -5.46 -14.38 7.48
C CYS A 57 -6.81 -15.10 7.48
N GLY A 58 -7.15 -15.79 8.57
CA GLY A 58 -8.24 -16.76 8.58
C GLY A 58 -7.78 -18.08 7.96
N PHE A 59 -8.17 -19.17 8.62
CA PHE A 59 -7.80 -20.53 8.27
C PHE A 59 -8.16 -20.84 6.82
N LEU A 60 -7.16 -21.07 5.96
CA LEU A 60 -7.37 -21.76 4.68
C LEU A 60 -7.78 -23.19 5.04
N PRO A 61 -9.02 -23.62 4.75
CA PRO A 61 -9.45 -24.97 5.11
C PRO A 61 -8.48 -25.97 4.49
N GLU A 62 -8.00 -26.92 5.29
CA GLU A 62 -7.00 -27.91 4.87
C GLU A 62 -7.40 -28.59 3.55
N ARG A 63 -8.69 -28.85 3.36
CA ARG A 63 -9.28 -29.40 2.12
C ARG A 63 -9.01 -28.57 0.86
N VAL A 64 -8.93 -27.25 0.98
CA VAL A 64 -8.63 -26.32 -0.12
C VAL A 64 -7.14 -26.36 -0.41
N LEU A 65 -6.30 -26.30 0.63
CA LEU A 65 -4.85 -26.39 0.49
C LEU A 65 -4.44 -27.74 -0.13
N GLN A 66 -5.06 -28.84 0.28
CA GLN A 66 -4.84 -30.17 -0.31
C GLN A 66 -5.20 -30.21 -1.80
N LYS A 67 -6.27 -29.53 -2.23
CA LYS A 67 -6.62 -29.45 -3.65
C LYS A 67 -5.61 -28.63 -4.46
N ILE A 68 -5.10 -27.55 -3.88
CA ILE A 68 -4.08 -26.72 -4.51
C ILE A 68 -2.77 -27.51 -4.62
N TYR A 69 -2.37 -28.17 -3.54
CA TYR A 69 -1.19 -29.02 -3.48
C TYR A 69 -1.24 -30.14 -4.54
N LYS A 70 -2.33 -30.91 -4.59
CA LYS A 70 -2.54 -31.97 -5.60
C LYS A 70 -2.56 -31.48 -7.05
N LYS A 71 -2.79 -30.19 -7.26
CA LYS A 71 -2.78 -29.58 -8.59
C LYS A 71 -1.41 -29.04 -8.96
N ALA A 72 -0.62 -28.64 -7.96
CA ALA A 72 0.78 -28.27 -8.11
C ALA A 72 1.67 -29.51 -8.32
N ASP A 73 1.31 -30.64 -7.72
CA ASP A 73 1.96 -31.94 -7.87
C ASP A 73 1.57 -32.57 -9.22
N ALA A 74 2.32 -32.20 -10.26
CA ALA A 74 2.07 -32.67 -11.62
C ALA A 74 2.61 -34.10 -11.83
N SER A 75 3.68 -34.46 -11.13
CA SER A 75 4.31 -35.78 -11.17
C SER A 75 3.51 -36.83 -10.40
N GLY A 76 2.71 -36.43 -9.42
CA GLY A 76 1.87 -37.30 -8.59
C GLY A 76 2.66 -38.08 -7.55
N ASP A 77 3.85 -37.61 -7.18
CA ASP A 77 4.74 -38.25 -6.21
C ASP A 77 4.54 -37.73 -4.77
N GLU A 78 3.49 -36.94 -4.56
CA GLU A 78 3.12 -36.32 -3.29
C GLU A 78 4.16 -35.33 -2.75
N GLN A 79 5.11 -34.87 -3.58
CA GLN A 79 6.22 -34.00 -3.20
C GLN A 79 6.49 -32.93 -4.28
N LEU A 80 6.42 -31.64 -3.95
CA LEU A 80 6.70 -30.61 -4.94
C LEU A 80 8.20 -30.41 -5.13
N ASN A 81 8.72 -30.69 -6.32
CA ASN A 81 10.07 -30.29 -6.70
C ASN A 81 10.13 -28.80 -7.09
N PHE A 82 11.34 -28.27 -7.31
CA PHE A 82 11.51 -26.85 -7.63
C PHE A 82 10.80 -26.42 -8.91
N GLU A 83 10.79 -27.26 -9.96
CA GLU A 83 10.16 -26.94 -11.24
C GLU A 83 8.63 -26.89 -11.12
N GLU A 84 8.03 -27.84 -10.39
CA GLU A 84 6.60 -27.87 -10.08
C GLU A 84 6.19 -26.69 -9.20
N PHE A 85 7.01 -26.36 -8.20
CA PHE A 85 6.80 -25.19 -7.35
C PHE A 85 6.86 -23.90 -8.17
N GLU A 86 7.84 -23.75 -9.07
CA GLU A 86 7.95 -22.59 -9.94
C GLU A 86 6.77 -22.46 -10.90
N GLN A 87 6.32 -23.57 -11.49
CA GLN A 87 5.11 -23.58 -12.33
C GLN A 87 3.87 -23.21 -11.50
N PHE A 88 3.77 -23.71 -10.27
CA PHE A 88 2.70 -23.38 -9.35
C PHE A 88 2.63 -21.88 -9.04
N LEU A 89 3.77 -21.21 -8.82
CA LEU A 89 3.84 -19.75 -8.60
C LEU A 89 3.26 -18.94 -9.78
N GLN A 90 3.24 -19.50 -10.99
CA GLN A 90 2.68 -18.88 -12.18
C GLN A 90 1.18 -19.13 -12.37
N THR A 91 0.57 -20.00 -11.56
CA THR A 91 -0.85 -20.34 -11.67
C THR A 91 -1.79 -19.32 -11.01
N LYS A 92 -3.06 -19.31 -11.45
CA LYS A 92 -4.13 -18.52 -10.83
C LYS A 92 -4.41 -18.94 -9.37
N ASP A 93 -4.04 -20.15 -8.98
CA ASP A 93 -4.24 -20.65 -7.62
C ASP A 93 -3.21 -20.05 -6.64
N PHE A 94 -1.97 -19.83 -7.08
CA PHE A 94 -1.01 -19.04 -6.30
C PHE A 94 -1.43 -17.56 -6.22
N GLN A 95 -1.98 -17.00 -7.30
CA GLN A 95 -2.58 -15.65 -7.25
C GLN A 95 -3.68 -15.57 -6.19
N TYR A 96 -4.50 -16.62 -6.02
CA TYR A 96 -5.49 -16.70 -4.93
C TYR A 96 -4.85 -16.67 -3.53
N LEU A 97 -3.71 -17.36 -3.32
CA LEU A 97 -2.95 -17.27 -2.07
C LEU A 97 -2.38 -15.87 -1.82
N PHE A 98 -1.85 -15.20 -2.86
CA PHE A 98 -1.41 -13.81 -2.76
C PHE A 98 -2.57 -12.83 -2.47
N HIS A 99 -3.72 -13.05 -3.10
CA HIS A 99 -4.96 -12.36 -2.77
C HIS A 99 -5.39 -12.58 -1.32
N SER A 100 -5.07 -13.72 -0.70
CA SER A 100 -5.29 -13.98 0.73
C SER A 100 -4.44 -13.07 1.63
N GLY A 101 -3.18 -12.81 1.29
CA GLY A 101 -2.32 -11.87 2.03
C GLY A 101 -2.85 -10.44 1.99
N VAL A 102 -3.26 -9.97 0.81
CA VAL A 102 -3.92 -8.66 0.64
C VAL A 102 -5.26 -8.61 1.39
N SER A 103 -6.07 -9.67 1.29
CA SER A 103 -7.35 -9.81 2.02
C SER A 103 -7.18 -9.68 3.53
N THR A 104 -6.03 -10.11 4.05
CA THR A 104 -5.74 -10.08 5.48
C THR A 104 -5.38 -8.70 5.95
N TYR A 105 -4.45 -8.04 5.27
CA TYR A 105 -4.15 -6.65 5.55
C TYR A 105 -5.41 -5.79 5.46
N LEU A 106 -6.24 -6.00 4.43
CA LEU A 106 -7.54 -5.35 4.29
C LEU A 106 -8.49 -5.66 5.45
N ARG A 107 -8.59 -6.92 5.90
CA ARG A 107 -9.45 -7.27 7.04
C ARG A 107 -9.08 -6.51 8.30
N HIS A 108 -7.79 -6.27 8.53
CA HIS A 108 -7.34 -5.48 9.67
C HIS A 108 -7.71 -3.99 9.50
N LEU A 109 -7.64 -3.45 8.29
CA LEU A 109 -8.01 -2.06 7.99
C LEU A 109 -9.52 -1.81 7.87
N VAL A 110 -10.32 -2.88 7.77
CA VAL A 110 -11.77 -2.79 7.59
C VAL A 110 -12.48 -2.83 8.95
N PRO A 111 -13.31 -1.83 9.27
CA PRO A 111 -14.13 -1.88 10.48
C PRO A 111 -15.15 -3.03 10.40
N HIS A 112 -15.26 -3.82 11.47
CA HIS A 112 -16.20 -4.92 11.62
C HIS A 112 -17.40 -4.50 12.49
N ARG A 113 -18.61 -4.87 12.06
CA ARG A 113 -19.84 -4.62 12.80
C ARG A 113 -19.86 -5.49 14.08
N LYS A 114 -19.34 -5.00 15.21
CA LYS A 114 -19.32 -5.73 16.50
C LYS A 114 -20.70 -6.30 16.88
N ALA A 115 -21.76 -5.53 16.65
CA ALA A 115 -23.14 -5.95 16.93
C ALA A 115 -23.67 -7.08 16.02
N ALA A 116 -23.04 -7.33 14.87
CA ALA A 116 -23.41 -8.46 14.01
C ALA A 116 -22.73 -9.76 14.46
N VAL A 117 -21.49 -9.70 14.94
CA VAL A 117 -20.73 -10.87 15.41
C VAL A 117 -21.30 -11.40 16.74
N GLU A 118 -21.66 -10.54 17.68
CA GLU A 118 -22.34 -10.95 18.93
C GLU A 118 -23.75 -11.49 18.67
N ARG A 119 -24.46 -10.96 17.67
CA ARG A 119 -25.74 -11.54 17.22
C ARG A 119 -25.52 -12.84 16.45
N TYR A 120 -24.40 -13.02 15.75
CA TYR A 120 -24.06 -14.25 15.03
C TYR A 120 -23.73 -15.38 15.99
N SER A 121 -22.95 -15.13 17.06
CA SER A 121 -22.66 -16.15 18.08
C SER A 121 -23.92 -16.55 18.86
N ALA A 122 -24.84 -15.61 19.11
CA ALA A 122 -26.13 -15.90 19.73
C ALA A 122 -27.15 -16.58 18.78
N ARG A 123 -27.11 -16.28 17.46
CA ARG A 123 -28.06 -16.78 16.44
C ARG A 123 -27.57 -18.04 15.71
N SER A 124 -26.26 -18.34 15.75
CA SER A 124 -25.63 -19.57 15.22
C SER A 124 -26.10 -20.85 15.92
N LEU A 125 -26.79 -20.74 17.06
CA LEU A 125 -27.43 -21.87 17.71
C LEU A 125 -28.82 -22.19 17.15
N THR A 126 -29.42 -21.33 16.29
CA THR A 126 -30.85 -21.48 15.92
C THR A 126 -31.29 -21.08 14.50
N ALA A 127 -30.43 -20.64 13.56
CA ALA A 127 -30.93 -20.15 12.25
C ALA A 127 -30.29 -20.78 10.99
N ALA A 128 -31.15 -21.06 10.02
CA ALA A 128 -30.95 -21.66 8.70
C ALA A 128 -30.15 -20.77 7.70
N PRO A 129 -29.68 -21.32 6.56
CA PRO A 129 -28.46 -20.86 5.85
C PRO A 129 -28.68 -19.84 4.71
N ASP A 130 -29.51 -18.82 4.87
CA ASP A 130 -29.84 -17.89 3.76
C ASP A 130 -29.81 -16.38 4.15
N GLU A 131 -28.73 -15.87 4.75
CA GLU A 131 -28.49 -14.41 4.82
C GLU A 131 -27.09 -14.06 4.25
N PRO A 132 -26.96 -12.97 3.46
CA PRO A 132 -25.77 -12.65 2.66
C PRO A 132 -24.54 -12.37 3.54
N ASN A 133 -23.39 -12.89 3.12
CA ASN A 133 -22.14 -12.83 3.86
C ASN A 133 -21.72 -11.37 4.08
N LEU A 134 -21.18 -11.05 5.25
CA LEU A 134 -20.60 -9.72 5.55
C LEU A 134 -19.51 -9.32 4.53
N CYS A 135 -18.88 -10.31 3.88
CA CYS A 135 -17.95 -10.15 2.76
C CYS A 135 -18.57 -9.52 1.50
N ASP A 136 -19.90 -9.57 1.34
CA ASP A 136 -20.60 -9.04 0.16
C ASP A 136 -20.83 -7.52 0.22
N GLN A 137 -20.64 -6.87 1.38
CA GLN A 137 -20.85 -5.41 1.52
C GLN A 137 -19.64 -4.55 1.12
N TYR A 138 -18.47 -5.15 0.91
CA TYR A 138 -17.24 -4.45 0.53
C TYR A 138 -16.53 -5.22 -0.58
N SER A 139 -17.27 -5.40 -1.68
CA SER A 139 -16.75 -5.95 -2.93
C SER A 139 -15.51 -5.16 -3.37
N CYS A 140 -14.52 -5.83 -3.95
CA CYS A 140 -13.37 -5.25 -4.70
C CYS A 140 -13.82 -4.45 -5.96
N CYS A 141 -15.07 -3.97 -5.95
CA CYS A 141 -15.79 -3.28 -6.98
C CYS A 141 -16.32 -1.97 -6.38
N PRO A 142 -15.89 -0.81 -6.87
CA PRO A 142 -14.96 -0.64 -7.98
C PRO A 142 -13.52 -1.06 -7.60
N PRO A 143 -12.75 -1.62 -8.54
CA PRO A 143 -11.33 -1.90 -8.32
C PRO A 143 -10.62 -0.61 -7.90
N PRO A 144 -9.53 -0.71 -7.12
CA PRO A 144 -8.73 0.45 -6.78
C PRO A 144 -8.06 0.95 -8.05
N VAL A 145 -8.62 1.96 -8.69
CA VAL A 145 -8.17 2.46 -10.00
C VAL A 145 -7.40 3.77 -9.82
N PHE A 146 -7.81 4.60 -8.86
CA PHE A 146 -7.23 5.93 -8.70
C PHE A 146 -5.73 5.86 -8.39
N MET A 147 -5.33 5.07 -7.38
CA MET A 147 -3.92 5.00 -6.95
C MET A 147 -2.98 4.43 -8.02
N PHE A 148 -3.43 3.46 -8.81
CA PHE A 148 -2.64 2.99 -9.94
C PHE A 148 -2.56 4.02 -11.06
N LEU A 149 -3.68 4.67 -11.42
CA LEU A 149 -3.68 5.67 -12.50
C LEU A 149 -2.80 6.88 -12.16
N ILE A 150 -2.87 7.40 -10.92
CA ILE A 150 -2.06 8.54 -10.51
C ILE A 150 -0.57 8.18 -10.47
N SER A 151 -0.23 6.97 -10.00
CA SER A 151 1.14 6.44 -9.99
C SER A 151 1.72 6.30 -11.40
N MET A 152 0.92 5.80 -12.35
CA MET A 152 1.31 5.68 -13.75
C MET A 152 1.53 7.04 -14.40
N LEU A 153 0.69 8.04 -14.07
CA LEU A 153 0.85 9.41 -14.56
C LEU A 153 2.14 10.05 -14.03
N GLU A 154 2.40 9.94 -12.72
CA GLU A 154 3.63 10.44 -12.08
C GLU A 154 4.88 9.82 -12.70
N LEU A 155 4.88 8.49 -12.90
CA LEU A 155 5.98 7.78 -13.53
C LEU A 155 6.19 8.21 -14.98
N ALA A 156 5.12 8.35 -15.77
CA ALA A 156 5.20 8.77 -17.16
C ALA A 156 5.77 10.19 -17.30
N LEU A 157 5.35 11.11 -16.44
CA LEU A 157 5.83 12.50 -16.43
C LEU A 157 7.28 12.60 -15.98
N PHE A 158 7.69 11.83 -14.96
CA PHE A 158 9.08 11.74 -14.55
C PHE A 158 9.97 11.18 -15.67
N LEU A 159 9.56 10.08 -16.31
CA LEU A 159 10.31 9.51 -17.45
C LEU A 159 10.38 10.48 -18.64
N THR A 160 9.34 11.28 -18.87
CA THR A 160 9.36 12.31 -19.92
C THR A 160 10.46 13.33 -19.67
N ASP A 161 10.61 13.81 -18.42
CA ASP A 161 11.67 14.75 -18.08
C ASP A 161 13.07 14.12 -18.22
N GLU A 162 13.24 12.89 -17.74
CA GLU A 162 14.52 12.17 -17.82
C GLU A 162 14.93 11.84 -19.26
N LEU A 163 13.98 11.48 -20.13
CA LEU A 163 14.28 11.10 -21.52
C LEU A 163 14.46 12.31 -22.44
N THR A 164 13.87 13.46 -22.11
CA THR A 164 13.98 14.67 -22.95
C THR A 164 15.18 15.55 -22.59
N GLN A 165 15.72 15.42 -21.38
CA GLN A 165 16.86 16.18 -20.92
C GLN A 165 18.18 15.45 -21.21
N LYS A 166 18.98 15.96 -22.17
CA LYS A 166 20.26 15.35 -22.60
C LYS A 166 21.29 15.14 -21.50
N ASP A 167 21.29 15.99 -20.47
CA ASP A 167 22.15 15.92 -19.28
C ASP A 167 21.29 16.08 -18.02
N SER A 168 20.46 15.07 -17.73
CA SER A 168 19.59 15.12 -16.56
C SER A 168 20.42 15.14 -15.27
N THR A 169 20.18 16.15 -14.43
CA THR A 169 20.74 16.24 -13.08
C THR A 169 19.82 15.63 -12.02
N LEU A 170 18.69 15.03 -12.43
CA LEU A 170 17.62 14.56 -11.56
C LEU A 170 17.01 15.64 -10.66
N SER A 171 17.25 16.92 -10.99
CA SER A 171 16.82 18.08 -10.20
C SER A 171 15.49 18.67 -10.67
N ALA A 172 14.66 17.88 -11.36
CA ALA A 172 13.40 18.33 -11.94
C ALA A 172 13.54 19.63 -12.76
N THR A 173 14.46 19.63 -13.73
CA THR A 173 14.69 20.77 -14.65
C THR A 173 14.14 20.52 -16.05
N GLY A 174 13.45 19.40 -16.25
CA GLY A 174 12.89 18.99 -17.53
C GLY A 174 11.68 19.84 -17.97
N VAL A 175 11.12 19.47 -19.12
CA VAL A 175 10.03 20.22 -19.76
C VAL A 175 8.79 20.22 -18.87
N THR A 176 8.45 19.08 -18.27
CA THR A 176 7.30 18.93 -17.38
C THR A 176 7.49 19.75 -16.12
N ALA A 177 8.63 19.60 -15.46
CA ALA A 177 8.95 20.36 -14.26
C ALA A 177 8.85 21.87 -14.48
N ARG A 178 9.34 22.40 -15.60
CA ARG A 178 9.22 23.83 -15.94
C ARG A 178 7.79 24.36 -15.88
N TYR A 179 6.80 23.57 -16.28
CA TYR A 179 5.39 24.00 -16.30
C TYR A 179 4.61 23.62 -15.04
N LEU A 180 4.99 22.52 -14.38
CA LEU A 180 4.17 21.90 -13.33
C LEU A 180 4.71 22.10 -11.91
N ILE A 181 6.03 22.28 -11.73
CA ILE A 181 6.65 22.42 -10.40
C ILE A 181 6.11 23.66 -9.68
N TYR A 182 6.01 23.61 -8.35
CA TYR A 182 5.75 24.82 -7.59
C TYR A 182 6.99 25.72 -7.60
N ASP A 183 6.78 26.97 -8.03
CA ASP A 183 7.84 27.99 -8.11
C ASP A 183 7.40 29.23 -7.30
N PRO A 184 8.17 29.62 -6.27
CA PRO A 184 7.83 30.76 -5.40
C PRO A 184 7.78 32.10 -6.15
N ASP A 185 8.45 32.23 -7.29
CA ASP A 185 8.43 33.45 -8.11
C ASP A 185 7.18 33.51 -9.02
N ARG A 186 6.38 32.43 -9.07
CA ARG A 186 5.22 32.27 -9.96
C ARG A 186 3.94 31.90 -9.22
N LYS A 187 3.73 32.42 -8.01
CA LYS A 187 2.52 32.14 -7.19
C LYS A 187 1.19 32.45 -7.90
N GLN A 188 1.20 33.35 -8.89
CA GLN A 188 0.03 33.67 -9.72
C GLN A 188 -0.40 32.51 -10.64
N GLU A 189 0.51 31.59 -10.95
CA GLU A 189 0.25 30.37 -11.71
C GLU A 189 -0.40 29.31 -10.80
N VAL A 190 -1.65 29.56 -10.38
CA VAL A 190 -2.34 28.84 -9.29
C VAL A 190 -2.42 27.32 -9.46
N TRP A 191 -2.34 26.80 -10.68
CA TRP A 191 -2.32 25.35 -10.93
C TRP A 191 -1.09 24.68 -10.31
N ARG A 192 0.02 25.41 -10.13
CA ARG A 192 1.26 24.91 -9.54
C ARG A 192 1.12 24.46 -8.09
N PHE A 193 0.10 24.94 -7.36
CA PHE A 193 -0.22 24.46 -6.02
C PHE A 193 -0.78 23.04 -5.99
N LEU A 194 -1.18 22.51 -7.16
CA LEU A 194 -1.65 21.15 -7.36
C LEU A 194 -0.67 20.34 -8.21
N THR A 195 -0.22 20.89 -9.34
CA THR A 195 0.53 20.14 -10.35
C THR A 195 1.94 19.77 -9.93
N TYR A 196 2.48 20.40 -8.88
CA TYR A 196 3.79 20.04 -8.33
C TYR A 196 3.87 18.58 -7.89
N MET A 197 2.73 17.97 -7.54
CA MET A 197 2.62 16.57 -7.17
C MET A 197 3.09 15.61 -8.26
N PHE A 198 3.07 16.05 -9.52
CA PHE A 198 3.44 15.24 -10.69
C PHE A 198 4.91 15.31 -11.07
N VAL A 199 5.69 16.16 -10.38
CA VAL A 199 7.10 16.41 -10.69
C VAL A 199 7.94 15.80 -9.59
N HIS A 200 8.94 14.98 -9.92
CA HIS A 200 9.77 14.30 -8.93
C HIS A 200 11.25 14.62 -9.12
N ILE A 201 11.97 14.71 -8.00
CA ILE A 201 13.39 15.06 -7.92
C ILE A 201 14.16 13.82 -7.47
N GLY A 202 14.75 13.11 -8.44
CA GLY A 202 15.51 11.88 -8.20
C GLY A 202 14.71 10.58 -8.17
N TYR A 203 15.37 9.50 -8.57
CA TYR A 203 14.81 8.15 -8.63
C TYR A 203 14.31 7.65 -7.28
N MET A 204 15.10 7.83 -6.22
CA MET A 204 14.70 7.37 -4.89
C MET A 204 13.45 8.08 -4.39
N HIS A 205 13.29 9.37 -4.73
CA HIS A 205 12.12 10.13 -4.31
C HIS A 205 10.84 9.62 -4.96
N ILE A 206 10.83 9.40 -6.29
CA ILE A 206 9.65 8.84 -6.97
C ILE A 206 9.40 7.40 -6.54
N ILE A 207 10.42 6.54 -6.45
CA ILE A 207 10.26 5.13 -6.06
C ILE A 207 9.62 5.03 -4.67
N THR A 208 10.14 5.76 -3.67
CA THR A 208 9.57 5.73 -2.32
C THR A 208 8.15 6.30 -2.29
N ASN A 209 7.85 7.38 -3.02
CA ASN A 209 6.48 7.90 -3.12
C ASN A 209 5.54 6.83 -3.69
N LEU A 210 5.89 6.21 -4.83
CA LEU A 210 5.06 5.19 -5.47
C LEU A 210 4.86 3.96 -4.57
N ILE A 211 5.90 3.50 -3.88
CA ILE A 211 5.78 2.36 -2.95
C ILE A 211 4.80 2.69 -1.83
N VAL A 212 4.99 3.82 -1.12
CA VAL A 212 4.12 4.19 0.01
C VAL A 212 2.70 4.51 -0.47
N GLN A 213 2.57 5.23 -1.57
CA GLN A 213 1.29 5.57 -2.21
C GLN A 213 0.49 4.33 -2.58
N LEU A 214 1.10 3.34 -3.22
CA LEU A 214 0.42 2.10 -3.59
C LEU A 214 0.14 1.22 -2.36
N LEU A 215 1.12 1.06 -1.46
CA LEU A 215 1.00 0.20 -0.28
C LEU A 215 -0.08 0.68 0.69
N LEU A 216 -0.24 2.00 0.86
CA LEU A 216 -1.21 2.58 1.80
C LEU A 216 -2.48 3.08 1.11
N GLY A 217 -2.37 3.59 -0.12
CA GLY A 217 -3.49 4.17 -0.84
C GLY A 217 -4.44 3.14 -1.42
N VAL A 218 -3.94 2.07 -2.04
CA VAL A 218 -4.79 1.02 -2.63
C VAL A 218 -5.71 0.38 -1.59
N PRO A 219 -5.23 -0.04 -0.40
CA PRO A 219 -6.11 -0.56 0.65
C PRO A 219 -7.15 0.47 1.10
N LEU A 220 -6.73 1.72 1.31
CA LEU A 220 -7.65 2.77 1.73
C LEU A 220 -8.76 2.98 0.68
N GLU A 221 -8.40 2.89 -0.61
CA GLU A 221 -9.32 2.99 -1.74
C GLU A 221 -10.31 1.82 -1.78
N MET A 222 -9.86 0.59 -1.52
CA MET A 222 -10.71 -0.59 -1.44
C MET A 222 -11.76 -0.47 -0.31
N VAL A 223 -11.38 0.08 0.85
CA VAL A 223 -12.29 0.26 1.99
C VAL A 223 -13.23 1.45 1.79
N ASN A 224 -12.72 2.57 1.29
CA ASN A 224 -13.43 3.85 1.30
C ASN A 224 -14.03 4.27 -0.05
N ARG A 225 -13.72 3.57 -1.15
CA ARG A 225 -13.95 3.97 -2.56
C ARG A 225 -12.96 5.01 -3.05
N TRP A 226 -12.61 4.88 -4.33
CA TRP A 226 -11.66 5.72 -5.06
C TRP A 226 -11.87 7.22 -4.91
N TRP A 227 -13.11 7.70 -5.00
CA TRP A 227 -13.38 9.15 -5.00
C TRP A 227 -13.09 9.81 -3.64
N ARG A 228 -13.27 9.09 -2.52
CA ARG A 228 -12.95 9.61 -1.17
C ARG A 228 -11.44 9.76 -1.03
N VAL A 229 -10.72 8.75 -1.49
CA VAL A 229 -9.25 8.72 -1.46
C VAL A 229 -8.65 9.76 -2.40
N LEU A 230 -9.24 9.94 -3.60
CA LEU A 230 -8.90 11.02 -4.54
C LEU A 230 -9.01 12.39 -3.88
N LEU A 231 -10.13 12.67 -3.19
CA LEU A 231 -10.32 13.95 -2.50
C LEU A 231 -9.27 14.16 -1.42
N ILE A 232 -9.02 13.16 -0.57
CA ILE A 232 -8.03 13.25 0.52
C ILE A 232 -6.62 13.50 -0.05
N TYR A 233 -6.25 12.77 -1.10
CA TYR A 233 -4.95 12.88 -1.73
C TYR A 233 -4.69 14.29 -2.27
N PHE A 234 -5.62 14.84 -3.05
CA PHE A 234 -5.45 16.17 -3.63
C PHE A 234 -5.64 17.31 -2.63
N LEU A 235 -6.60 17.21 -1.71
CA LEU A 235 -6.77 18.20 -0.63
C LEU A 235 -5.52 18.26 0.27
N GLY A 236 -4.92 17.09 0.51
CA GLY A 236 -3.65 16.94 1.21
C GLY A 236 -2.49 17.58 0.47
N GLY A 237 -2.33 17.28 -0.82
CA GLY A 237 -1.29 17.89 -1.65
C GLY A 237 -1.38 19.41 -1.70
N ILE A 238 -2.58 19.97 -1.95
CA ILE A 238 -2.78 21.43 -1.97
C ILE A 238 -2.45 22.04 -0.60
N ALA A 239 -2.91 21.43 0.49
CA ALA A 239 -2.61 21.91 1.84
C ALA A 239 -1.12 21.82 2.18
N GLY A 240 -0.44 20.76 1.76
CA GLY A 240 1.01 20.61 1.88
C GLY A 240 1.76 21.70 1.11
N CYS A 241 1.36 21.97 -0.14
CA CYS A 241 1.94 23.06 -0.92
C CYS A 241 1.69 24.42 -0.29
N LEU A 242 0.49 24.70 0.23
CA LEU A 242 0.19 25.94 0.94
C LEU A 242 1.05 26.09 2.21
N ALA A 243 1.18 25.04 3.03
CA ALA A 243 2.02 25.07 4.22
C ALA A 243 3.49 25.33 3.85
N HIS A 244 3.98 24.69 2.79
CA HIS A 244 5.31 24.94 2.25
C HIS A 244 5.47 26.37 1.72
N ALA A 245 4.51 26.89 0.96
CA ALA A 245 4.53 28.25 0.42
C ALA A 245 4.58 29.32 1.51
N VAL A 246 3.96 29.08 2.66
CA VAL A 246 3.95 30.01 3.81
C VAL A 246 5.24 29.92 4.61
N ILE A 247 5.74 28.71 4.90
CA ILE A 247 6.87 28.51 5.82
C ILE A 247 8.22 28.52 5.08
N ASP A 248 8.27 27.87 3.93
CA ASP A 248 9.46 27.66 3.09
C ASP A 248 9.34 28.39 1.74
N GLY A 249 8.62 29.52 1.71
CA GLY A 249 8.17 30.22 0.49
C GLY A 249 9.23 30.76 -0.47
N ARG A 250 10.50 30.38 -0.34
CA ARG A 250 11.60 30.71 -1.25
C ARG A 250 12.17 29.49 -1.99
N VAL A 251 11.67 28.29 -1.69
CA VAL A 251 12.18 27.03 -2.24
C VAL A 251 11.16 26.49 -3.24
N ARG A 252 11.65 25.89 -4.34
CA ARG A 252 10.79 25.15 -5.27
C ARG A 252 10.34 23.84 -4.62
N LEU A 253 9.14 23.40 -4.97
CA LEU A 253 8.58 22.16 -4.43
C LEU A 253 8.14 21.27 -5.57
N GLY A 254 8.59 20.02 -5.55
CA GLY A 254 8.14 18.95 -6.43
C GLY A 254 7.98 17.66 -5.64
N GLY A 255 6.90 16.93 -5.92
CA GLY A 255 6.70 15.57 -5.42
C GLY A 255 5.29 15.34 -4.90
N ALA A 256 4.79 14.12 -5.09
CA ALA A 256 3.49 13.66 -4.61
C ALA A 256 3.35 13.59 -3.07
N SER A 257 4.44 13.82 -2.33
CA SER A 257 4.56 13.47 -0.91
C SER A 257 3.54 14.16 0.00
N GLY A 258 3.09 15.37 -0.31
CA GLY A 258 1.99 16.02 0.42
C GLY A 258 0.68 15.19 0.38
N GLY A 259 0.38 14.60 -0.78
CA GLY A 259 -0.76 13.69 -0.94
C GLY A 259 -0.50 12.33 -0.28
N VAL A 260 0.71 11.79 -0.39
CA VAL A 260 1.10 10.52 0.26
C VAL A 260 0.98 10.60 1.78
N TYR A 261 1.46 11.69 2.38
CA TYR A 261 1.31 11.94 3.81
C TYR A 261 -0.13 12.16 4.23
N ALA A 262 -0.96 12.74 3.36
CA ALA A 262 -2.39 12.86 3.61
C ALA A 262 -3.08 11.49 3.65
N ILE A 263 -2.69 10.57 2.76
CA ILE A 263 -3.17 9.18 2.76
C ILE A 263 -2.71 8.44 4.02
N LEU A 264 -1.44 8.59 4.40
CA LEU A 264 -0.89 8.01 5.61
C LEU A 264 -1.63 8.51 6.86
N ALA A 265 -1.87 9.81 6.99
CA ALA A 265 -2.63 10.38 8.10
C ALA A 265 -4.14 10.07 8.03
N ALA A 266 -4.68 9.82 6.84
CA ALA A 266 -6.05 9.35 6.69
C ALA A 266 -6.27 7.94 7.27
N HIS A 267 -5.24 7.09 7.35
CA HIS A 267 -5.32 5.84 8.11
C HIS A 267 -5.51 6.10 9.61
N LEU A 268 -4.84 7.11 10.19
CA LEU A 268 -5.12 7.51 11.58
C LEU A 268 -6.54 8.02 11.75
N ALA A 269 -7.04 8.82 10.80
CA ALA A 269 -8.42 9.28 10.81
C ALA A 269 -9.42 8.11 10.75
N GLN A 270 -9.17 7.11 9.88
CA GLN A 270 -9.96 5.88 9.78
C GLN A 270 -10.02 5.15 11.13
N VAL A 271 -8.89 5.06 11.83
CA VAL A 271 -8.78 4.46 13.16
C VAL A 271 -9.54 5.26 14.20
N ILE A 272 -9.43 6.59 14.20
CA ILE A 272 -10.13 7.47 15.16
C ILE A 272 -11.65 7.35 15.00
N ILE A 273 -12.18 7.46 13.79
CA ILE A 273 -13.63 7.49 13.56
C ILE A 273 -14.29 6.11 13.66
N ASN A 274 -13.52 5.02 13.51
CA ASN A 274 -14.02 3.65 13.64
C ASN A 274 -13.34 2.89 14.79
N TRP A 275 -12.91 3.61 15.83
CA TRP A 275 -12.10 3.05 16.93
C TRP A 275 -12.69 1.79 17.55
N ASN A 276 -14.01 1.80 17.74
CA ASN A 276 -14.72 0.68 18.35
C ASN A 276 -14.97 -0.46 17.38
N ASP A 277 -14.88 -0.26 16.08
CA ASP A 277 -15.23 -1.27 15.07
C ASP A 277 -13.98 -1.89 14.42
N LEU A 278 -12.81 -1.26 14.54
CA LEU A 278 -11.57 -1.78 13.99
C LEU A 278 -10.89 -2.81 14.92
N PRO A 279 -10.47 -3.97 14.38
CA PRO A 279 -9.64 -4.90 15.12
C PRO A 279 -8.26 -4.26 15.38
N TYR A 280 -7.76 -4.40 16.61
CA TYR A 280 -6.45 -3.85 17.01
C TYR A 280 -6.28 -2.33 16.75
N ALA A 281 -7.36 -1.55 16.86
CA ALA A 281 -7.34 -0.09 16.61
C ALA A 281 -6.17 0.63 17.32
N TYR A 282 -5.89 0.26 18.58
CA TYR A 282 -4.76 0.82 19.33
C TYR A 282 -3.40 0.52 18.68
N LEU A 283 -3.17 -0.71 18.21
CA LEU A 283 -1.92 -1.08 17.53
C LEU A 283 -1.80 -0.34 16.19
N GLN A 284 -2.87 -0.27 15.41
CA GLN A 284 -2.88 0.48 14.15
C GLN A 284 -2.57 1.95 14.38
N PHE A 285 -3.18 2.58 15.39
CA PHE A 285 -2.90 3.95 15.77
C PHE A 285 -1.43 4.18 16.10
N ILE A 286 -0.83 3.28 16.88
CA ILE A 286 0.60 3.33 17.21
C ILE A 286 1.47 3.14 15.97
N VAL A 287 1.18 2.13 15.14
CA VAL A 287 2.00 1.82 13.96
C VAL A 287 2.00 2.97 12.96
N PHE A 288 0.82 3.48 12.59
CA PHE A 288 0.73 4.62 11.67
C PHE A 288 1.28 5.91 12.29
N GLY A 289 1.04 6.13 13.59
CA GLY A 289 1.58 7.28 14.32
C GLY A 289 3.11 7.25 14.40
N LEU A 290 3.69 6.09 14.69
CA LEU A 290 5.13 5.88 14.73
C LEU A 290 5.74 6.04 13.34
N LEU A 291 5.11 5.53 12.28
CA LEU A 291 5.57 5.69 10.91
C LEU A 291 5.65 7.17 10.53
N ILE A 292 4.59 7.95 10.78
CA ILE A 292 4.59 9.41 10.57
C ILE A 292 5.68 10.08 11.39
N PHE A 293 5.78 9.74 12.68
CA PHE A 293 6.73 10.37 13.60
C PHE A 293 8.19 10.10 13.20
N VAL A 294 8.53 8.86 12.87
CA VAL A 294 9.88 8.47 12.45
C VAL A 294 10.23 9.12 11.12
N ASP A 295 9.32 9.11 10.14
CA ASP A 295 9.59 9.66 8.82
C ASP A 295 9.74 11.19 8.87
N LEU A 296 8.83 11.92 9.53
CA LEU A 296 8.95 13.37 9.74
C LEU A 296 10.17 13.72 10.60
N GLY A 297 10.46 12.93 11.64
CA GLY A 297 11.60 13.13 12.52
C GLY A 297 12.92 12.98 11.78
N THR A 298 13.03 11.95 10.94
CA THR A 298 14.20 11.70 10.09
C THR A 298 14.36 12.81 9.05
N ALA A 299 13.28 13.20 8.36
CA ALA A 299 13.32 14.30 7.39
C ALA A 299 13.69 15.64 8.05
N SER A 300 13.21 15.90 9.27
CA SER A 300 13.57 17.08 10.06
C SER A 300 15.02 17.06 10.51
N TYR A 301 15.52 15.92 10.98
CA TYR A 301 16.90 15.73 11.41
C TYR A 301 17.89 16.01 10.27
N TYR A 302 17.68 15.39 9.10
CA TYR A 302 18.54 15.62 7.93
C TYR A 302 18.56 17.09 7.49
N ARG A 303 17.40 17.76 7.57
CA ARG A 303 17.28 19.16 7.17
C ARG A 303 17.95 20.13 8.14
N TYR A 304 17.64 20.02 9.44
CA TYR A 304 18.03 21.01 10.43
C TYR A 304 19.38 20.71 11.09
N TYR A 305 19.77 19.44 11.19
CA TYR A 305 21.01 19.04 11.86
C TYR A 305 22.13 18.76 10.87
N GLU A 306 21.87 18.00 9.80
CA GLU A 306 22.89 17.73 8.78
C GLU A 306 22.99 18.82 7.70
N GLY A 307 22.05 19.77 7.68
CA GLY A 307 22.04 20.89 6.73
C GLY A 307 21.79 20.46 5.27
N VAL A 308 21.21 19.27 5.06
CA VAL A 308 20.86 18.78 3.73
C VAL A 308 19.64 19.57 3.24
N VAL A 309 19.87 20.52 2.33
CA VAL A 309 18.81 21.28 1.68
C VAL A 309 18.13 20.37 0.66
N ASN A 310 17.11 19.65 1.11
CA ASN A 310 16.25 18.88 0.22
C ASN A 310 15.10 19.77 -0.27
N GLU A 311 14.85 19.77 -1.58
CA GLU A 311 13.63 20.31 -2.21
C GLU A 311 12.36 19.51 -1.80
N ILE A 312 12.54 18.50 -0.93
CA ILE A 312 11.50 17.71 -0.27
C ILE A 312 11.12 18.43 1.04
N GLY A 313 10.03 19.19 1.00
CA GLY A 313 9.61 20.02 2.13
C GLY A 313 9.01 19.22 3.29
N VAL A 314 9.70 19.16 4.44
CA VAL A 314 9.13 18.68 5.72
C VAL A 314 7.80 19.38 6.05
N THR A 315 7.72 20.67 5.73
CA THR A 315 6.52 21.51 5.87
C THR A 315 5.37 21.05 4.98
N CYS A 316 5.68 20.61 3.75
CA CYS A 316 4.72 20.01 2.84
C CYS A 316 4.16 18.70 3.41
N HIS A 317 5.04 17.83 3.95
CA HIS A 317 4.63 16.57 4.56
C HIS A 317 3.73 16.81 5.77
N LEU A 318 4.09 17.74 6.65
CA LEU A 318 3.30 18.10 7.82
C LEU A 318 1.93 18.69 7.45
N GLY A 319 1.90 19.62 6.48
CA GLY A 319 0.67 20.22 5.99
C GLY A 319 -0.27 19.19 5.35
N GLY A 320 0.30 18.29 4.53
CA GLY A 320 -0.41 17.17 3.94
C GLY A 320 -0.97 16.19 4.97
N ALA A 321 -0.18 15.80 5.97
CA ALA A 321 -0.61 14.93 7.05
C ALA A 321 -1.74 15.53 7.88
N LEU A 322 -1.62 16.81 8.28
CA LEU A 322 -2.67 17.50 9.03
C LEU A 322 -3.96 17.59 8.23
N ALA A 323 -3.87 17.98 6.96
CA ALA A 323 -5.00 18.02 6.05
C ALA A 323 -5.63 16.63 5.84
N GLY A 324 -4.83 15.59 5.63
CA GLY A 324 -5.31 14.21 5.47
C GLY A 324 -6.00 13.66 6.70
N MET A 325 -5.52 14.00 7.90
CA MET A 325 -6.18 13.64 9.16
C MET A 325 -7.54 14.35 9.29
N LEU A 326 -7.57 15.68 9.12
CA LEU A 326 -8.81 16.47 9.23
C LEU A 326 -9.82 16.08 8.14
N ALA A 327 -9.36 15.98 6.89
CA ALA A 327 -10.17 15.54 5.76
C ALA A 327 -10.62 14.10 5.90
N GLY A 328 -9.76 13.21 6.38
CA GLY A 328 -10.08 11.82 6.62
C GLY A 328 -11.24 11.65 7.61
N ILE A 329 -11.26 12.42 8.70
CA ILE A 329 -12.32 12.37 9.72
C ILE A 329 -13.69 12.65 9.10
N TYR A 330 -13.77 13.56 8.12
CA TYR A 330 -15.04 13.97 7.54
C TYR A 330 -15.39 13.31 6.20
N ILE A 331 -14.39 12.91 5.42
CA ILE A 331 -14.55 12.30 4.10
C ILE A 331 -14.65 10.79 4.19
N LEU A 332 -13.92 10.09 5.08
CA LEU A 332 -13.92 8.62 5.09
C LEU A 332 -15.25 8.04 5.58
N ARG A 333 -15.45 6.75 5.35
CA ARG A 333 -16.65 6.05 5.83
C ARG A 333 -16.55 5.85 7.34
N ASN A 334 -17.53 6.40 8.04
CA ASN A 334 -17.82 6.06 9.43
C ASN A 334 -18.97 5.05 9.45
N VAL A 335 -18.71 3.85 10.00
CA VAL A 335 -19.68 2.75 10.04
C VAL A 335 -20.78 2.98 11.07
N HIS A 336 -20.45 3.58 12.22
CA HIS A 336 -21.35 3.81 13.34
C HIS A 336 -21.29 5.27 13.81
N VAL A 337 -22.04 6.15 13.15
CA VAL A 337 -22.04 7.58 13.49
C VAL A 337 -22.72 7.85 14.83
N THR A 338 -21.95 8.23 15.84
CA THR A 338 -22.46 8.73 17.13
C THR A 338 -22.71 10.25 17.10
N THR A 339 -23.49 10.76 18.06
CA THR A 339 -23.74 12.22 18.17
C THR A 339 -22.46 13.00 18.44
N GLY A 340 -21.53 12.43 19.23
CA GLY A 340 -20.22 13.04 19.50
C GLY A 340 -19.34 13.11 18.26
N GLU A 341 -19.34 12.06 17.44
CA GLU A 341 -18.58 12.04 16.17
C GLU A 341 -19.09 13.08 15.17
N LYS A 342 -20.39 13.40 15.15
CA LYS A 342 -20.92 14.50 14.33
C LYS A 342 -20.32 15.85 14.73
N VAL A 343 -20.08 16.07 16.02
CA VAL A 343 -19.41 17.30 16.50
C VAL A 343 -17.97 17.30 16.04
N ILE A 344 -17.24 16.18 16.20
CA ILE A 344 -15.86 16.02 15.74
C ILE A 344 -15.75 16.28 14.23
N TRP A 345 -16.71 15.76 13.45
CA TRP A 345 -16.82 15.98 12.00
C TRP A 345 -16.88 17.46 11.64
N TRP A 346 -17.79 18.21 12.26
CA TRP A 346 -17.93 19.66 12.03
C TRP A 346 -16.70 20.44 12.50
N VAL A 347 -16.15 20.10 13.66
CA VAL A 347 -14.93 20.74 14.19
C VAL A 347 -13.76 20.52 13.23
N ALA A 348 -13.54 19.29 12.76
CA ALA A 348 -12.48 18.97 11.81
C ALA A 348 -12.63 19.74 10.49
N LEU A 349 -13.87 19.83 9.96
CA LEU A 349 -14.16 20.58 8.75
C LEU A 349 -13.90 22.08 8.93
N VAL A 350 -14.36 22.68 10.04
CA VAL A 350 -14.15 24.10 10.33
C VAL A 350 -12.66 24.40 10.48
N ILE A 351 -11.92 23.59 11.22
CA ILE A 351 -10.47 23.74 11.37
C ILE A 351 -9.77 23.65 10.01
N TYR A 352 -10.12 22.64 9.20
CA TYR A 352 -9.56 22.48 7.84
C TYR A 352 -9.80 23.73 6.99
N VAL A 353 -11.05 24.23 6.93
CA VAL A 353 -11.40 25.42 6.14
C VAL A 353 -10.66 26.66 6.65
N LEU A 354 -10.57 26.87 7.96
CA LEU A 354 -9.85 28.00 8.55
C LEU A 354 -8.35 27.96 8.21
N LEU A 355 -7.72 26.78 8.29
CA LEU A 355 -6.31 26.62 7.93
C LEU A 355 -6.06 26.88 6.45
N MET A 356 -6.95 26.41 5.57
CA MET A 356 -6.84 26.67 4.12
C MET A 356 -7.00 28.16 3.80
N ILE A 357 -8.00 28.83 4.39
CA ILE A 357 -8.20 30.28 4.23
C ILE A 357 -6.98 31.05 4.73
N ALA A 358 -6.48 30.72 5.93
CA ALA A 358 -5.31 31.36 6.50
C ALA A 358 -4.06 31.17 5.61
N GLY A 359 -3.84 29.95 5.10
CA GLY A 359 -2.74 29.65 4.18
C GLY A 359 -2.83 30.44 2.88
N ILE A 360 -4.02 30.48 2.26
CA ILE A 360 -4.26 31.26 1.03
C ILE A 360 -4.00 32.76 1.27
N ILE A 361 -4.54 33.33 2.36
CA ILE A 361 -4.31 34.73 2.70
C ILE A 361 -2.81 35.00 2.92
N ALA A 362 -2.11 34.13 3.66
CA ALA A 362 -0.68 34.29 3.91
C ALA A 362 0.15 34.24 2.61
N VAL A 363 -0.20 33.35 1.67
CA VAL A 363 0.43 33.28 0.35
C VAL A 363 0.17 34.54 -0.48
N ILE A 364 -1.03 35.12 -0.42
CA ILE A 364 -1.35 36.36 -1.15
C ILE A 364 -0.61 37.58 -0.57
N LEU A 365 -0.36 37.58 0.75
CA LEU A 365 0.31 38.68 1.44
C LEU A 365 1.85 38.64 1.37
N THR A 366 2.43 37.55 0.86
CA THR A 366 3.89 37.32 0.78
C THR A 366 4.36 37.16 -0.64
#